data_AF-A0A853DSZ7-F1
#
_entry.id   AF-A0A853DSZ7-F1
#
_cell.length_a   1.000
_cell.length_b   1.000
_cell.length_c   1.000
_cell.angle_alpha   90.00
_cell.angle_beta   90.00
_cell.angle_gamma   90.00
#
_symmetry.space_group_name_H-M   'P 1'
#
loop_
_entity.id
_entity.type
_entity.pdbx_description
1 polymer ?
#
loop_
_entity_poly.entity_id
_entity_poly.type
_entity_poly.pdbx_seq_one_letter_code
_entity_poly.pdbx_strand_id
1 'polypeptide(L)'
;MSATTQGAHQASDTGSDSTTVGVVDDFAAAEAVIRRLADADFPIEHARTVGGDLRLIQHTTGRVTFWGAVGLGAAGGAITGLLIGWIFGAVVGGLTGALWFSVSGGSRLLNTEPTADDHEPSDD
;
A
#
# COMPACT_ATOMS: atom_id res chain seq x y z
N MET A 1 -1.60 48.18 52.60
CA MET A 1 -2.24 47.70 51.36
C MET A 1 -1.31 46.69 50.74
N SER A 2 -1.47 45.41 51.09
CA SER A 2 -0.63 44.32 50.58
C SER A 2 -1.55 43.37 49.81
N ALA A 3 -1.63 43.57 48.51
CA ALA A 3 -2.26 42.61 47.62
C ALA A 3 -1.28 41.46 47.44
N THR A 4 -1.46 40.40 48.22
CA THR A 4 -0.82 39.11 47.95
C THR A 4 -1.47 38.54 46.70
N THR A 5 -0.75 38.66 45.59
CA THR A 5 -1.04 37.99 44.31
C THR A 5 -0.96 36.48 44.53
N GLN A 6 -2.10 35.87 44.86
CA GLN A 6 -2.27 34.42 44.90
C GLN A 6 -2.84 33.97 43.56
N GLY A 7 -1.99 33.95 42.56
CA GLY A 7 -2.35 33.59 41.19
C GLY A 7 -1.17 32.94 40.48
N ALA A 8 -0.70 31.78 40.96
CA ALA A 8 0.30 30.96 40.26
C ALA A 8 0.38 29.48 40.72
N HIS A 9 -0.71 28.90 41.25
CA HIS A 9 -0.75 27.47 41.60
C HIS A 9 -1.98 26.78 41.02
N GLN A 10 -2.28 27.05 39.75
CA GLN A 10 -3.29 26.32 38.98
C GLN A 10 -2.67 25.84 37.67
N ALA A 11 -1.89 24.77 37.76
CA ALA A 11 -1.56 23.91 36.63
C ALA A 11 -1.52 22.47 37.14
N SER A 12 -2.64 21.76 36.89
CA SER A 12 -2.79 20.30 36.85
C SER A 12 -2.48 19.50 38.13
N ASP A 13 -3.43 19.57 39.08
CA ASP A 13 -3.65 18.53 40.09
C ASP A 13 -4.39 17.33 39.45
N THR A 14 -3.64 16.50 38.72
CA THR A 14 -4.13 15.20 38.25
C THR A 14 -3.02 14.18 38.45
N GLY A 15 -2.93 13.62 39.67
CA GLY A 15 -2.23 12.36 39.92
C GLY A 15 -1.05 12.38 40.90
N SER A 16 -1.14 13.07 42.04
CA SER A 16 -0.08 13.07 43.07
C SER A 16 -0.09 11.88 44.04
N ASP A 17 -1.06 10.96 43.95
CA ASP A 17 -1.18 9.77 44.83
C ASP A 17 -0.76 8.46 44.14
N SER A 18 0.26 8.49 43.28
CA SER A 18 0.82 7.26 42.67
C SER A 18 2.25 7.04 43.12
N THR A 19 2.53 5.87 43.73
CA THR A 19 3.88 5.42 44.10
C THR A 19 4.37 4.39 43.09
N THR A 20 5.55 4.63 42.52
CA THR A 20 6.20 3.68 41.60
C THR A 20 6.67 2.44 42.35
N VAL A 21 6.11 1.28 41.99
CA VAL A 21 6.44 -0.03 42.62
C VAL A 21 7.65 -0.70 41.96
N GLY A 22 8.00 -0.31 40.73
CA GLY A 22 9.20 -0.80 40.04
C GLY A 22 9.35 -0.24 38.62
N VAL A 23 10.58 -0.33 38.08
CA VAL A 23 10.93 0.03 36.69
C VAL A 23 11.66 -1.16 36.07
N VAL A 24 11.29 -1.51 34.84
CA VAL A 24 11.84 -2.66 34.10
C VAL A 24 12.09 -2.25 32.65
N ASP A 25 13.22 -2.69 32.09
CA ASP A 25 13.67 -2.29 30.75
C ASP A 25 13.03 -3.10 29.61
N ASP A 26 12.52 -4.30 29.92
CA ASP A 26 12.01 -5.25 28.94
C ASP A 26 10.57 -5.66 29.24
N PHE A 27 9.80 -5.86 28.18
CA PHE A 27 8.38 -6.22 28.29
C PHE A 27 8.19 -7.62 28.92
N ALA A 28 9.04 -8.59 28.62
CA ALA A 28 8.95 -9.93 29.22
C ALA A 28 9.29 -9.88 30.72
N ALA A 29 10.22 -9.01 31.13
CA ALA A 29 10.49 -8.75 32.54
C ALA A 29 9.29 -8.07 33.24
N ALA A 30 8.60 -7.14 32.55
CA ALA A 30 7.38 -6.52 33.05
C ALA A 30 6.25 -7.54 33.26
N GLU A 31 6.02 -8.44 32.32
CA GLU A 31 5.01 -9.49 32.46
C GLU A 31 5.27 -10.42 33.65
N ALA A 32 6.52 -10.78 33.91
CA ALA A 32 6.89 -11.62 35.04
C ALA A 32 6.62 -10.93 36.39
N VAL A 33 6.92 -9.63 36.49
CA VAL A 33 6.63 -8.82 37.68
C VAL A 33 5.13 -8.65 37.87
N ILE A 34 4.38 -8.35 36.81
CA ILE A 34 2.91 -8.20 36.86
C ILE A 34 2.27 -9.51 37.33
N ARG A 35 2.69 -10.65 36.78
CA ARG A 35 2.17 -11.97 37.17
C ARG A 35 2.39 -12.23 38.66
N ARG A 36 3.60 -11.93 39.17
CA ARG A 36 3.93 -12.10 40.58
C ARG A 36 3.16 -11.15 41.51
N LEU A 37 2.81 -9.95 41.04
CA LEU A 37 1.98 -9.01 41.78
C LEU A 37 0.50 -9.43 41.78
N ALA A 38 0.00 -9.99 40.68
CA ALA A 38 -1.34 -10.54 40.59
C ALA A 38 -1.52 -11.78 41.50
N ASP A 39 -0.53 -12.67 41.53
CA ASP A 39 -0.50 -13.83 42.44
C ASP A 39 -0.45 -13.42 43.93
N ALA A 40 -0.01 -12.19 44.22
CA ALA A 40 0.08 -11.63 45.57
C ALA A 40 -1.20 -10.88 46.01
N ASP A 41 -2.31 -11.04 45.29
CA ASP A 41 -3.61 -10.40 45.54
C ASP A 41 -3.51 -8.85 45.55
N PHE A 42 -2.59 -8.30 44.75
CA PHE A 42 -2.46 -6.85 44.64
C PHE A 42 -3.64 -6.28 43.85
N PRO A 43 -4.39 -5.29 44.37
CA PRO A 43 -5.56 -4.72 43.70
C PRO A 43 -5.17 -3.94 42.45
N ILE A 44 -5.15 -4.64 41.31
CA ILE A 44 -4.78 -4.13 39.98
C ILE A 44 -5.81 -3.15 39.40
N GLU A 45 -6.99 -3.01 40.02
CA GLU A 45 -8.03 -2.06 39.61
C GLU A 45 -7.58 -0.58 39.70
N HIS A 46 -6.53 -0.31 40.48
CA HIS A 46 -5.95 1.03 40.64
C HIS A 46 -4.54 1.15 40.05
N ALA A 47 -4.00 0.09 39.45
CA ALA A 47 -2.68 0.11 38.83
C ALA A 47 -2.76 0.74 37.44
N ARG A 48 -2.10 1.89 37.26
CA ARG A 48 -1.98 2.56 35.96
C ARG A 48 -0.57 2.38 35.41
N THR A 49 -0.44 1.62 34.33
CA THR A 49 0.82 1.54 33.57
C THR A 49 1.04 2.83 32.81
N VAL A 50 1.98 3.65 33.28
CA VAL A 50 2.44 4.86 32.58
C VAL A 50 3.75 4.49 31.87
N GLY A 51 3.76 4.57 30.54
CA GLY A 51 4.99 4.44 29.75
C GLY A 51 5.89 5.65 30.01
N GLY A 52 6.72 5.58 31.05
CA GLY A 52 7.88 6.46 31.19
C GLY A 52 8.96 6.02 30.21
N ASP A 53 9.58 6.98 29.52
CA ASP A 53 10.67 6.73 28.56
C ASP A 53 10.29 5.83 27.38
N LEU A 54 9.52 6.37 26.44
CA LEU A 54 9.51 5.90 25.05
C LEU A 54 10.94 5.99 24.49
N ARG A 55 11.72 4.92 24.68
CA ARG A 55 13.03 4.80 24.07
C ARG A 55 12.81 4.58 22.57
N LEU A 56 13.10 5.59 21.77
CA LEU A 56 13.02 5.50 20.31
C LEU A 56 14.10 4.52 19.83
N ILE A 57 13.73 3.25 19.70
CA ILE A 57 14.57 2.24 19.06
C ILE A 57 14.45 2.50 17.57
N GLN A 58 15.23 3.47 17.08
CA GLN A 58 15.42 3.64 15.65
C GLN A 58 16.21 2.42 15.18
N HIS A 59 15.49 1.45 14.61
CA HIS A 59 16.13 0.39 13.87
C HIS A 59 16.84 1.08 12.69
N THR A 60 18.16 1.21 12.78
CA THR A 60 18.99 1.63 11.64
C THR A 60 18.88 0.52 10.62
N THR A 61 17.81 0.52 9.81
CA THR A 61 17.75 -0.28 8.60
C THR A 61 19.00 0.07 7.83
N GLY A 62 19.93 -0.89 7.78
CA GLY A 62 21.29 -0.68 7.30
C GLY A 62 21.26 0.08 5.99
N ARG A 63 22.13 1.09 5.89
CA ARG A 63 22.34 1.99 4.74
C ARG A 63 21.75 1.43 3.45
N VAL A 64 20.50 1.77 3.16
CA VAL A 64 19.89 1.52 1.86
C VAL A 64 20.67 2.38 0.88
N THR A 65 21.65 1.77 0.23
CA THR A 65 22.44 2.44 -0.79
C THR A 65 21.47 2.88 -1.88
N PHE A 66 21.67 4.09 -2.40
CA PHE A 66 20.86 4.65 -3.48
C PHE A 66 20.66 3.63 -4.63
N TRP A 67 21.70 2.86 -4.93
CA TRP A 67 21.67 1.75 -5.89
C TRP A 67 20.71 0.60 -5.52
N GLY A 68 20.58 0.25 -4.25
CA GLY A 68 19.61 -0.75 -3.79
C GLY A 68 18.18 -0.26 -3.95
N ALA A 69 17.92 1.02 -3.64
CA ALA A 69 16.58 1.62 -3.84
C ALA A 69 16.22 1.75 -5.32
N VAL A 70 17.17 2.20 -6.15
CA VAL A 70 16.99 2.29 -7.62
C VAL A 70 16.83 0.91 -8.24
N GLY A 71 17.60 -0.09 -7.81
CA GLY A 71 17.46 -1.46 -8.29
C GLY A 71 16.09 -2.06 -7.95
N LEU A 72 15.60 -1.84 -6.73
CA LEU A 72 14.28 -2.31 -6.30
C LEU A 72 13.15 -1.59 -7.05
N GLY A 73 13.28 -0.28 -7.26
CA GLY A 73 12.34 0.52 -8.05
C GLY A 73 12.35 0.15 -9.53
N ALA A 74 13.52 -0.11 -10.13
CA ALA A 74 13.66 -0.53 -11.52
C ALA A 74 13.08 -1.92 -11.74
N ALA A 75 13.24 -2.84 -10.79
CA ALA A 75 12.61 -4.16 -10.86
C ALA A 75 11.07 -4.05 -10.90
N GLY A 76 10.49 -3.20 -10.04
CA GLY A 76 9.06 -2.90 -10.07
C GLY A 76 8.63 -2.23 -11.38
N GLY A 77 9.37 -1.21 -11.81
CA GLY A 77 9.10 -0.48 -13.05
C GLY A 77 9.23 -1.34 -14.32
N ALA A 78 10.14 -2.31 -14.34
CA ALA A 78 10.30 -3.24 -15.46
C ALA A 78 9.06 -4.13 -15.65
N ILE A 79 8.52 -4.67 -14.55
CA ILE A 79 7.33 -5.52 -14.60
C ILE A 79 6.10 -4.69 -15.00
N THR A 80 5.92 -3.51 -14.38
CA THR A 80 4.83 -2.60 -14.72
C THR A 80 4.93 -2.12 -16.17
N GLY A 81 6.13 -1.74 -16.63
CA GLY A 81 6.38 -1.31 -17.99
C GLY A 81 6.13 -2.42 -19.01
N LEU A 82 6.56 -3.65 -18.70
CA LEU A 82 6.29 -4.82 -19.55
C LEU A 82 4.79 -5.07 -19.68
N LEU A 83 4.04 -5.00 -18.57
CA LEU A 83 2.59 -5.18 -18.56
C LEU A 83 1.89 -4.10 -19.39
N ILE A 84 2.19 -2.83 -19.13
CA ILE A 84 1.60 -1.70 -19.84
C ILE A 84 1.95 -1.76 -21.33
N GLY A 85 3.21 -1.99 -21.66
CA GLY A 85 3.68 -2.11 -23.03
C GLY A 85 3.03 -3.27 -23.78
N TRP A 86 2.83 -4.42 -23.12
CA TRP A 86 2.18 -5.57 -23.74
C TRP A 86 0.70 -5.31 -24.03
N ILE A 87 -0.05 -4.73 -23.09
CA ILE A 87 -1.46 -4.39 -23.30
C ILE A 87 -1.59 -3.32 -24.39
N PHE A 88 -0.81 -2.23 -24.28
CA PHE A 88 -0.88 -1.13 -25.23
C PHE A 88 -0.45 -1.57 -26.63
N GLY A 89 0.62 -2.38 -26.73
CA GLY A 89 1.08 -2.97 -27.97
C GLY A 89 0.06 -3.92 -28.59
N ALA A 90 -0.60 -4.76 -27.78
CA ALA A 90 -1.65 -5.66 -28.27
C ALA A 90 -2.88 -4.90 -28.77
N VAL A 91 -3.33 -3.87 -28.06
CA VAL A 91 -4.50 -3.07 -28.47
C VAL A 91 -4.17 -2.23 -29.70
N VAL A 92 -3.09 -1.43 -29.66
CA VAL A 92 -2.72 -0.56 -30.79
C VAL A 92 -2.31 -1.39 -32.02
N GLY A 93 -1.51 -2.44 -31.82
CA GLY A 93 -1.11 -3.37 -32.88
C GLY A 93 -2.28 -4.15 -33.46
N GLY A 94 -3.22 -4.60 -32.62
CA GLY A 94 -4.44 -5.28 -33.07
C GLY A 94 -5.36 -4.36 -33.87
N LEU A 95 -5.58 -3.14 -33.40
CA LEU A 95 -6.42 -2.14 -34.09
C LEU A 95 -5.79 -1.72 -35.43
N THR A 96 -4.50 -1.39 -35.44
CA THR A 96 -3.80 -1.02 -36.69
C THR A 96 -3.71 -2.20 -37.66
N GLY A 97 -3.46 -3.41 -37.17
CA GLY A 97 -3.48 -4.63 -37.97
C GLY A 97 -4.86 -4.93 -38.57
N ALA A 98 -5.94 -4.75 -37.82
CA ALA A 98 -7.31 -4.93 -38.30
C ALA A 98 -7.68 -3.89 -39.38
N LEU A 99 -7.25 -2.64 -39.22
CA LEU A 99 -7.44 -1.60 -40.23
C LEU A 99 -6.66 -1.89 -41.51
N TRP A 100 -5.40 -2.32 -41.39
CA TRP A 100 -4.57 -2.72 -42.53
C TRP A 100 -5.15 -3.96 -43.24
N PHE A 101 -5.61 -4.95 -42.48
CA PHE A 101 -6.30 -6.13 -43.00
C PHE A 101 -7.60 -5.75 -43.75
N SER A 102 -8.37 -4.80 -43.22
CA SER A 102 -9.58 -4.29 -43.88
C SER A 102 -9.27 -3.59 -45.21
N VAL A 103 -8.20 -2.79 -45.27
CA VAL A 103 -7.81 -2.10 -46.51
C VAL A 103 -7.25 -3.05 -47.57
N SER A 104 -6.63 -4.16 -47.16
CA SER A 104 -5.98 -5.13 -48.05
C SER A 104 -6.88 -6.31 -48.47
N GLY A 105 -7.95 -6.60 -47.73
CA GLY A 105 -8.80 -7.79 -47.93
C GLY A 105 -10.16 -7.56 -48.61
N GLY A 106 -10.60 -6.31 -48.81
CA GLY A 106 -12.00 -6.00 -49.15
C GLY A 106 -12.45 -6.14 -50.61
N SER A 107 -11.57 -6.37 -51.59
CA SER A 107 -11.92 -6.18 -53.02
C SER A 107 -12.38 -7.42 -53.79
N ARG A 108 -12.41 -8.61 -53.18
CA ARG A 108 -12.65 -9.86 -53.94
C ARG A 108 -14.10 -10.29 -54.11
N LEU A 109 -15.06 -9.54 -53.57
CA LEU A 109 -16.49 -9.93 -53.59
C LEU A 109 -17.35 -9.12 -54.57
N LEU A 110 -16.75 -8.22 -55.36
CA LEU A 110 -17.45 -7.40 -56.36
C LEU A 110 -17.29 -7.93 -57.80
N ASN A 111 -16.60 -9.05 -57.99
CA ASN A 111 -16.40 -9.69 -59.29
C ASN A 111 -17.06 -11.06 -59.35
N THR A 112 -18.29 -11.16 -58.84
CA THR A 112 -19.24 -12.10 -59.44
C THR A 112 -19.61 -11.46 -60.76
N GLU A 113 -18.85 -11.82 -61.79
CA GLU A 113 -19.28 -11.65 -63.16
C GLU A 113 -20.76 -12.01 -63.22
N PRO A 114 -21.63 -11.13 -63.76
CA PRO A 114 -22.89 -11.63 -64.24
C PRO A 114 -22.49 -12.71 -65.23
N THR A 115 -22.69 -13.97 -64.85
CA THR A 115 -22.92 -15.02 -65.81
C THR A 115 -24.12 -14.52 -66.59
N ALA A 116 -23.82 -13.73 -67.61
CA ALA A 116 -24.74 -13.44 -68.67
C ALA A 116 -25.27 -14.81 -69.06
N ASP A 117 -26.58 -14.95 -68.94
CA ASP A 117 -27.34 -15.97 -69.64
C ASP A 117 -27.00 -15.83 -71.12
N ASP A 118 -25.87 -16.42 -71.49
CA ASP A 118 -25.41 -16.48 -72.85
C ASP A 118 -26.06 -17.71 -73.46
N HIS A 119 -27.08 -17.41 -74.27
CA HIS A 119 -27.62 -18.19 -75.37
C HIS A 119 -28.75 -19.17 -75.04
N GLU A 120 -29.94 -18.60 -74.81
CA GLU A 120 -31.05 -18.91 -75.71
C GLU A 120 -30.71 -18.25 -77.08
N PRO A 121 -30.51 -19.03 -78.15
CA PRO A 121 -31.54 -18.95 -79.20
C PRO A 121 -31.76 -20.23 -80.03
N SER A 122 -32.94 -20.20 -80.67
CA SER A 122 -33.33 -20.78 -81.95
C SER A 122 -33.66 -22.28 -82.01
N ASP A 123 -34.94 -22.56 -81.73
CA ASP A 123 -36.00 -22.90 -82.72
C ASP A 123 -35.67 -23.76 -83.96
N ASP A 124 -36.68 -24.60 -84.29
CA ASP A 124 -37.07 -25.23 -85.57
C ASP A 124 -36.36 -26.51 -86.07
#